data_AF-A0A7Z0VR10-F1
#
_entry.id   AF-A0A7Z0VR10-F1
#
_cell.length_a   1.000
_cell.length_b   1.000
_cell.length_c   1.000
_cell.angle_alpha   90.00
_cell.angle_beta   90.00
_cell.angle_gamma   90.00
#
_symmetry.space_group_name_H-M   'P 1'
#
loop_
_entity.id
_entity.type
_entity.pdbx_description
1 polymer ?
#
loop_
_entity_poly.entity_id
_entity_poly.type
_entity_poly.pdbx_seq_one_letter_code
_entity_poly.pdbx_strand_id
1 'polypeptide(L)'
;MGAGMKISLTARLKTADEFFGQFTDGDEREAFDGQALIFSALANTKSPDRYDIADFLLERDCALTPAGSEANSPLHVLLSSRKHDLHRDLKLARIFLDRGVDINHRNANNEVAFAWLVDLPFTDDELADLYDLWFSSPHLLDFTASSSHYRACPLDALARIEYRATLARRVQSYIRERYCPAADSLGTCRVGADGQGRPVSRCIREQPSADDDSGWLFIHEGDDARQPKNVATEIVPLSTIVASTPVVMSVLALPSGTDVRIVKGSVGTTIVETTTDRLVPGTWPFVHETSEGASS
;
A
#
# COMPACT_ATOMS: atom_id res chain seq x y z
N MET A 1 41.41 0.31 6.42
CA MET A 1 40.01 0.68 6.72
C MET A 1 39.99 2.18 6.94
N GLY A 2 39.42 2.93 5.99
CA GLY A 2 39.45 4.39 5.97
C GLY A 2 38.42 5.03 6.91
N ALA A 3 38.59 6.32 7.21
CA ALA A 3 37.81 7.04 8.23
C ALA A 3 36.29 6.99 8.03
N GLY A 4 35.80 6.97 6.77
CA GLY A 4 34.37 6.98 6.47
C GLY A 4 33.55 5.83 7.09
N MET A 5 34.09 4.60 7.17
CA MET A 5 33.39 3.49 7.82
C MET A 5 33.15 3.74 9.33
N LYS A 6 33.91 4.64 9.95
CA LYS A 6 33.79 4.97 11.37
C LYS A 6 32.64 5.93 11.65
N ILE A 7 32.39 6.92 10.78
CA ILE A 7 31.37 7.95 11.04
C ILE A 7 29.94 7.43 10.84
N SER A 8 29.68 6.61 9.82
CA SER A 8 28.37 5.96 9.63
C SER A 8 28.01 5.00 10.77
N LEU A 9 28.96 4.15 11.21
CA LEU A 9 28.78 3.30 12.38
C LEU A 9 28.61 4.11 13.68
N THR A 10 29.26 5.27 13.78
CA THR A 10 29.05 6.20 14.91
C THR A 10 27.63 6.76 14.88
N ALA A 11 27.19 7.30 13.74
CA ALA A 11 25.84 7.84 13.54
C ALA A 11 24.73 6.82 13.89
N ARG A 12 24.98 5.52 13.66
CA ARG A 12 24.03 4.42 13.91
C ARG A 12 24.06 3.83 15.33
N LEU A 13 25.17 3.91 16.05
CA LEU A 13 25.37 3.15 17.30
C LEU A 13 25.73 4.00 18.53
N LYS A 14 26.10 5.26 18.33
CA LYS A 14 26.71 6.12 19.35
C LYS A 14 25.82 7.31 19.71
N THR A 15 26.21 8.10 20.73
CA THR A 15 25.49 9.32 21.08
C THR A 15 25.71 10.42 20.03
N ALA A 16 24.88 11.46 20.09
CA ALA A 16 25.07 12.68 19.31
C ALA A 16 26.43 13.33 19.63
N ASP A 17 26.85 13.40 20.90
CA ASP A 17 28.17 13.90 21.29
C ASP A 17 29.34 13.08 20.68
N GLU A 18 29.24 11.74 20.71
CA GLU A 18 30.24 10.85 20.10
C GLU A 18 30.29 11.01 18.56
N PHE A 19 29.17 11.38 17.94
CA PHE A 19 29.06 11.68 16.52
C PHE A 19 29.64 13.05 16.17
N PHE A 20 29.21 14.13 16.84
CA PHE A 20 29.70 15.49 16.60
C PHE A 20 31.20 15.65 16.91
N GLY A 21 31.73 14.90 17.87
CA GLY A 21 33.18 14.84 18.15
C GLY A 21 34.01 14.11 17.08
N GLN A 22 33.39 13.52 16.06
CA GLN A 22 34.07 12.80 14.97
C GLN A 22 33.67 13.28 13.57
N PHE A 23 32.49 13.91 13.43
CA PHE A 23 31.99 14.47 12.17
C PHE A 23 32.93 15.55 11.63
N THR A 24 33.18 15.51 10.32
CA THR A 24 33.94 16.52 9.58
C THR A 24 33.09 17.06 8.43
N ASP A 25 33.11 18.37 8.19
CA ASP A 25 32.39 18.98 7.06
C ASP A 25 32.76 18.31 5.74
N GLY A 26 31.76 17.81 5.02
CA GLY A 26 31.91 16.91 3.86
C GLY A 26 31.29 15.54 4.09
N ASP A 27 31.31 15.02 5.32
CA ASP A 27 30.72 13.70 5.69
C ASP A 27 29.23 13.61 5.36
N GLU A 28 28.51 14.74 5.33
CA GLU A 28 27.08 14.80 4.95
C GLU A 28 26.81 14.50 3.46
N ARG A 29 27.83 14.58 2.61
CA ARG A 29 27.76 14.31 1.14
C ARG A 29 28.39 12.97 0.75
N GLU A 30 29.12 12.34 1.66
CA GLU A 30 29.76 11.03 1.45
C GLU A 30 28.70 9.90 1.42
N ALA A 31 29.03 8.81 0.72
CA ALA A 31 28.19 7.63 0.60
C ALA A 31 28.85 6.42 1.31
N PHE A 32 28.11 5.82 2.23
CA PHE A 32 28.54 4.72 3.09
C PHE A 32 27.72 3.48 2.71
N ASP A 33 28.37 2.46 2.13
CA ASP A 33 27.72 1.31 1.48
C ASP A 33 26.64 1.74 0.44
N GLY A 34 26.91 2.86 -0.23
CA GLY A 34 26.03 3.49 -1.21
C GLY A 34 24.94 4.41 -0.61
N GLN A 35 24.74 4.41 0.71
CA GLN A 35 23.72 5.22 1.39
C GLN A 35 24.31 6.51 1.96
N ALA A 36 23.54 7.60 1.93
CA ALA A 36 23.92 8.84 2.61
C ALA A 36 23.92 8.67 4.14
N LEU A 37 24.71 9.47 4.85
CA LEU A 37 24.92 9.37 6.30
C LEU A 37 23.61 9.41 7.13
N ILE A 38 22.58 10.10 6.63
CA ILE A 38 21.24 10.20 7.22
C ILE A 38 20.57 8.83 7.42
N PHE A 39 20.78 7.85 6.54
CA PHE A 39 20.22 6.50 6.70
C PHE A 39 20.81 5.78 7.92
N SER A 40 22.11 5.99 8.19
CA SER A 40 22.75 5.49 9.40
C SER A 40 22.25 6.20 10.66
N ALA A 41 22.03 7.52 10.59
CA ALA A 41 21.45 8.30 11.69
C ALA A 41 20.03 7.83 12.04
N LEU A 42 19.14 7.68 11.04
CA LEU A 42 17.76 7.21 11.22
C LEU A 42 17.70 5.79 11.79
N ALA A 43 18.66 4.93 11.45
CA ALA A 43 18.79 3.60 12.02
C ALA A 43 19.37 3.57 13.45
N ASN A 44 19.60 4.73 14.09
CA ASN A 44 20.15 4.78 15.45
C ASN A 44 19.14 4.33 16.51
N THR A 45 19.60 3.42 17.36
CA THR A 45 18.82 2.79 18.43
C THR A 45 18.68 3.64 19.69
N LYS A 46 19.47 4.72 19.82
CA LYS A 46 19.36 5.72 20.89
C LYS A 46 18.40 6.81 20.44
N SER A 47 17.19 6.80 21.03
CA SER A 47 16.05 7.56 20.48
C SER A 47 16.28 9.08 20.40
N PRO A 48 16.79 9.80 21.42
CA PRO A 48 17.03 11.24 21.31
C PRO A 48 18.15 11.55 20.32
N ASP A 49 19.29 10.85 20.46
CA ASP A 49 20.49 11.03 19.63
C ASP A 49 20.19 10.85 18.14
N ARG A 50 19.34 9.86 17.77
CA ARG A 50 18.86 9.65 16.40
C ARG A 50 18.33 10.96 15.78
N TYR A 51 17.43 11.63 16.48
CA TYR A 51 16.79 12.82 15.96
C TYR A 51 17.73 14.01 15.92
N ASP A 52 18.61 14.16 16.91
CA ASP A 52 19.55 15.28 16.98
C ASP A 52 20.61 15.17 15.86
N ILE A 53 21.08 13.94 15.55
CA ILE A 53 21.96 13.67 14.40
C ILE A 53 21.20 13.86 13.08
N ALA A 54 19.95 13.40 12.98
CA ALA A 54 19.14 13.52 11.77
C ALA A 54 18.80 14.99 11.43
N ASP A 55 18.40 15.79 12.43
CA ASP A 55 18.15 17.22 12.31
C ASP A 55 19.43 17.94 11.81
N PHE A 56 20.58 17.69 12.44
CA PHE A 56 21.88 18.27 12.07
C PHE A 56 22.31 17.97 10.62
N LEU A 57 22.06 16.75 10.14
CA LEU A 57 22.38 16.33 8.77
C LEU A 57 21.41 16.95 7.75
N LEU A 58 20.13 17.06 8.09
CA LEU A 58 19.13 17.71 7.24
C LEU A 58 19.43 19.21 7.06
N GLU A 59 19.89 19.89 8.11
CA GLU A 59 20.36 21.29 8.05
C GLU A 59 21.54 21.50 7.08
N ARG A 60 22.29 20.43 6.74
CA ARG A 60 23.45 20.46 5.82
C ARG A 60 23.14 19.94 4.41
N ASP A 61 21.85 19.79 4.10
CA ASP A 61 21.35 19.33 2.80
C ASP A 61 21.89 17.96 2.36
N CYS A 62 21.92 17.01 3.31
CA CYS A 62 22.28 15.62 3.03
C CYS A 62 21.31 14.96 2.04
N ALA A 63 21.84 14.04 1.21
CA ALA A 63 21.03 13.35 0.21
C ALA A 63 20.02 12.38 0.86
N LEU A 64 18.80 12.35 0.31
CA LEU A 64 17.68 11.51 0.76
C LEU A 64 17.32 10.38 -0.21
N THR A 65 18.12 10.18 -1.26
CA THR A 65 17.89 9.18 -2.31
C THR A 65 18.02 7.75 -1.76
N PRO A 66 17.02 6.87 -1.95
CA PRO A 66 17.12 5.45 -1.59
C PRO A 66 18.30 4.78 -2.28
N ALA A 67 19.08 4.00 -1.52
CA ALA A 67 20.28 3.32 -2.00
C ALA A 67 20.64 2.11 -1.11
N GLY A 68 21.73 1.42 -1.44
CA GLY A 68 22.15 0.17 -0.78
C GLY A 68 21.28 -1.02 -1.20
N SER A 69 21.60 -2.22 -0.68
CA SER A 69 20.95 -3.48 -1.10
C SER A 69 19.46 -3.58 -0.74
N GLU A 70 19.02 -2.91 0.34
CA GLU A 70 17.61 -2.89 0.75
C GLU A 70 16.77 -1.86 -0.01
N ALA A 71 17.41 -0.88 -0.68
CA ALA A 71 16.76 0.24 -1.36
C ALA A 71 15.67 0.94 -0.53
N ASN A 72 15.77 0.94 0.80
CA ASN A 72 14.84 1.61 1.70
C ASN A 72 14.90 3.15 1.52
N SER A 73 13.75 3.83 1.56
CA SER A 73 13.71 5.31 1.61
C SER A 73 13.84 5.82 3.05
N PRO A 74 14.10 7.13 3.28
CA PRO A 74 14.15 7.69 4.63
C PRO A 74 12.87 7.47 5.44
N LEU A 75 11.71 7.47 4.78
CA LEU A 75 10.41 7.15 5.40
C LEU A 75 10.35 5.71 5.90
N HIS A 76 10.93 4.76 5.17
CA HIS A 76 11.08 3.38 5.64
C HIS A 76 11.95 3.38 6.90
N VAL A 77 13.21 3.82 6.82
CA VAL A 77 14.15 3.68 7.94
C VAL A 77 13.64 4.37 9.21
N LEU A 78 12.99 5.54 9.09
CA LEU A 78 12.31 6.21 10.20
C LEU A 78 11.27 5.30 10.87
N LEU A 79 10.35 4.71 10.09
CA LEU A 79 9.25 3.88 10.57
C LEU A 79 9.68 2.48 11.06
N SER A 80 10.87 1.98 10.70
CA SER A 80 11.41 0.70 11.20
C SER A 80 11.91 0.72 12.65
N SER A 81 11.95 1.90 13.27
CA SER A 81 12.46 2.06 14.62
C SER A 81 11.64 1.26 15.65
N ARG A 82 12.26 0.91 16.78
CA ARG A 82 11.56 0.25 17.91
C ARG A 82 11.16 1.21 19.04
N LYS A 83 11.56 2.47 18.91
CA LYS A 83 11.32 3.56 19.86
C LYS A 83 11.04 4.78 19.02
N HIS A 84 9.91 5.41 19.25
CA HIS A 84 9.42 6.54 18.47
C HIS A 84 9.13 7.72 19.38
N ASP A 85 9.40 8.91 18.88
CA ASP A 85 8.84 10.17 19.32
C ASP A 85 7.97 10.65 18.16
N LEU A 86 6.66 10.47 18.27
CA LEU A 86 5.74 10.71 17.14
C LEU A 86 5.77 12.17 16.66
N HIS A 87 6.11 13.12 17.55
CA HIS A 87 6.25 14.52 17.17
C HIS A 87 7.50 14.75 16.31
N ARG A 88 8.64 14.15 16.69
CA ARG A 88 9.87 14.24 15.89
C ARG A 88 9.81 13.36 14.62
N ASP A 89 9.10 12.23 14.64
CA ASP A 89 8.83 11.43 13.45
C ASP A 89 7.97 12.19 12.44
N LEU A 90 6.90 12.85 12.88
CA LEU A 90 6.06 13.71 12.03
C LEU A 90 6.87 14.85 11.41
N LYS A 91 7.74 15.51 12.19
CA LYS A 91 8.65 16.55 11.71
C LYS A 91 9.59 16.02 10.61
N LEU A 92 10.25 14.89 10.84
CA LEU A 92 11.18 14.30 9.87
C LEU A 92 10.46 13.83 8.60
N ALA A 93 9.34 13.13 8.74
CA ALA A 93 8.54 12.66 7.61
C ALA A 93 8.03 13.82 6.74
N ARG A 94 7.60 14.93 7.36
CA ARG A 94 7.26 16.18 6.65
C ARG A 94 8.46 16.71 5.85
N ILE A 95 9.64 16.85 6.47
CA ILE A 95 10.85 17.34 5.79
C ILE A 95 11.25 16.44 4.61
N PHE A 96 11.13 15.12 4.74
CA PHE A 96 11.42 14.18 3.65
C PHE A 96 10.47 14.38 2.45
N LEU A 97 9.17 14.49 2.72
CA LEU A 97 8.15 14.69 1.69
C LEU A 97 8.28 16.07 1.02
N ASP A 98 8.54 17.12 1.81
CA ASP A 98 8.77 18.48 1.29
C ASP A 98 10.06 18.57 0.45
N ARG A 99 11.04 17.68 0.67
CA ARG A 99 12.25 17.48 -0.16
C ARG A 99 12.05 16.47 -1.30
N GLY A 100 10.83 16.04 -1.58
CA GLY A 100 10.50 15.20 -2.73
C GLY A 100 10.85 13.71 -2.60
N VAL A 101 11.00 13.19 -1.37
CA VAL A 101 11.04 11.73 -1.16
C VAL A 101 9.70 11.15 -1.59
N ASP A 102 9.72 10.17 -2.50
CA ASP A 102 8.50 9.50 -2.94
C ASP A 102 7.86 8.71 -1.79
N ILE A 103 6.62 9.07 -1.47
CA ILE A 103 5.79 8.47 -0.42
C ILE A 103 5.39 7.02 -0.73
N ASN A 104 5.37 6.68 -2.03
CA ASN A 104 5.08 5.35 -2.56
C ASN A 104 6.34 4.61 -3.03
N HIS A 105 7.54 5.12 -2.71
CA HIS A 105 8.79 4.45 -3.05
C HIS A 105 8.73 2.99 -2.60
N ARG A 106 9.05 2.06 -3.49
CA ARG A 106 9.09 0.64 -3.16
C ARG A 106 10.52 0.20 -2.86
N ASN A 107 10.74 -0.39 -1.68
CA ASN A 107 12.04 -0.93 -1.30
C ASN A 107 12.38 -2.22 -2.08
N ALA A 108 13.53 -2.84 -1.82
CA ALA A 108 13.96 -4.07 -2.51
C ALA A 108 13.03 -5.28 -2.26
N ASN A 109 12.21 -5.25 -1.20
CA ASN A 109 11.18 -6.24 -0.91
C ASN A 109 9.83 -5.91 -1.58
N ASN A 110 9.77 -4.85 -2.40
CA ASN A 110 8.55 -4.31 -3.04
C ASN A 110 7.52 -3.76 -2.02
N GLU A 111 7.97 -3.36 -0.83
CA GLU A 111 7.17 -2.77 0.25
C GLU A 111 7.17 -1.24 0.15
N VAL A 112 6.10 -0.58 0.61
CA VAL A 112 6.02 0.89 0.75
C VAL A 112 6.03 1.29 2.23
N ALA A 113 6.47 2.51 2.53
CA ALA A 113 6.54 3.02 3.90
C ALA A 113 5.17 3.02 4.63
N PHE A 114 4.05 3.12 3.90
CA PHE A 114 2.71 2.99 4.47
C PHE A 114 2.47 1.61 5.11
N ALA A 115 3.12 0.55 4.64
CA ALA A 115 3.03 -0.77 5.26
C ALA A 115 3.56 -0.77 6.70
N TRP A 116 4.62 -0.01 6.97
CA TRP A 116 5.25 0.07 8.29
C TRP A 116 4.48 1.04 9.22
N LEU A 117 3.80 2.03 8.64
CA LEU A 117 2.84 2.90 9.35
C LEU A 117 1.64 2.12 9.93
N VAL A 118 1.19 1.04 9.25
CA VAL A 118 0.16 0.12 9.78
C VAL A 118 0.66 -0.64 11.02
N ASP A 119 1.91 -1.08 11.01
CA ASP A 119 2.51 -1.95 12.04
C ASP A 119 3.05 -1.21 13.27
N LEU A 120 3.05 0.13 13.29
CA LEU A 120 3.53 0.93 14.43
C LEU A 120 2.79 0.57 15.74
N PRO A 121 3.48 0.52 16.91
CA PRO A 121 2.88 0.06 18.17
C PRO A 121 2.07 1.16 18.92
N PHE A 122 1.28 1.95 18.19
CA PHE A 122 0.47 3.06 18.72
C PHE A 122 -1.01 2.94 18.30
N THR A 123 -1.90 3.62 19.02
CA THR A 123 -3.33 3.73 18.67
C THR A 123 -3.55 4.60 17.43
N ASP A 124 -4.70 4.45 16.77
CA ASP A 124 -5.05 5.29 15.61
C ASP A 124 -5.19 6.78 15.97
N ASP A 125 -5.54 7.10 17.21
CA ASP A 125 -5.67 8.49 17.70
C ASP A 125 -4.30 9.14 17.90
N GLU A 126 -3.31 8.38 18.43
CA GLU A 126 -1.92 8.84 18.56
C GLU A 126 -1.23 9.03 17.18
N LEU A 127 -1.62 8.22 16.19
CA LEU A 127 -1.08 8.28 14.83
C LEU A 127 -1.82 9.27 13.91
N ALA A 128 -2.84 9.98 14.41
CA ALA A 128 -3.72 10.82 13.59
C ALA A 128 -2.97 11.85 12.73
N ASP A 129 -1.98 12.55 13.29
CA ASP A 129 -1.19 13.55 12.55
C ASP A 129 -0.30 12.93 11.46
N LEU A 130 0.24 11.72 11.69
CA LEU A 130 0.99 10.97 10.68
C LEU A 130 0.06 10.47 9.57
N TYR A 131 -1.17 10.06 9.91
CA TYR A 131 -2.18 9.74 8.90
C TYR A 131 -2.54 11.00 8.09
N ASP A 132 -2.77 12.14 8.74
CA ASP A 132 -3.05 13.42 8.08
C ASP A 132 -1.91 13.83 7.13
N LEU A 133 -0.65 13.63 7.51
CA LEU A 133 0.51 13.82 6.64
C LEU A 133 0.41 12.97 5.37
N TRP A 134 0.18 11.67 5.49
CA TRP A 134 0.07 10.76 4.35
C TRP A 134 -1.12 11.10 3.45
N PHE A 135 -2.32 11.25 4.01
CA PHE A 135 -3.54 11.52 3.23
C PHE A 135 -3.59 12.93 2.62
N SER A 136 -2.76 13.86 3.10
CA SER A 136 -2.55 15.18 2.48
C SER A 136 -1.63 15.15 1.25
N SER A 137 -1.02 14.00 0.93
CA SER A 137 -0.16 13.86 -0.26
C SER A 137 -0.91 14.26 -1.53
N PRO A 138 -0.30 15.06 -2.43
CA PRO A 138 -0.86 15.34 -3.75
C PRO A 138 -0.82 14.12 -4.67
N HIS A 139 0.00 13.11 -4.36
CA HIS A 139 0.12 11.86 -5.10
C HIS A 139 -0.86 10.80 -4.57
N LEU A 140 -1.35 9.93 -5.46
CA LEU A 140 -2.19 8.79 -5.11
C LEU A 140 -1.42 7.78 -4.25
N LEU A 141 -1.89 7.48 -3.05
CA LEU A 141 -1.24 6.56 -2.10
C LEU A 141 -1.38 5.07 -2.51
N ASP A 142 -0.26 4.36 -2.57
CA ASP A 142 -0.22 2.93 -2.85
C ASP A 142 -0.53 2.09 -1.59
N PHE A 143 -1.66 1.38 -1.60
CA PHE A 143 -2.07 0.43 -0.55
C PHE A 143 -1.90 -1.04 -0.97
N THR A 144 -1.21 -1.30 -2.09
CA THR A 144 -1.23 -2.55 -2.87
C THR A 144 0.09 -3.30 -2.84
N ALA A 145 1.18 -2.59 -2.56
CA ALA A 145 2.49 -3.16 -2.32
C ALA A 145 2.42 -4.21 -1.21
N SER A 146 2.83 -5.43 -1.51
CA SER A 146 2.81 -6.53 -0.54
C SER A 146 3.86 -6.30 0.53
N SER A 147 3.49 -6.50 1.80
CA SER A 147 4.38 -6.42 2.95
C SER A 147 4.82 -7.82 3.37
N SER A 148 6.12 -8.01 3.60
CA SER A 148 6.66 -9.25 4.16
C SER A 148 6.19 -9.50 5.60
N HIS A 149 5.83 -8.43 6.33
CA HIS A 149 5.43 -8.46 7.73
C HIS A 149 4.12 -9.23 7.96
N TYR A 150 3.15 -9.07 7.07
CA TYR A 150 1.82 -9.69 7.16
C TYR A 150 1.38 -10.44 5.89
N ARG A 151 2.32 -10.67 4.96
CA ARG A 151 2.19 -11.46 3.71
C ARG A 151 0.98 -11.07 2.86
N ALA A 152 0.67 -9.79 2.81
CA ALA A 152 -0.44 -9.21 2.04
C ALA A 152 -0.17 -7.71 1.82
N CYS A 153 -1.03 -7.01 1.10
CA CYS A 153 -0.93 -5.55 0.99
C CYS A 153 -1.57 -4.83 2.20
N PRO A 154 -1.22 -3.55 2.47
CA PRO A 154 -1.85 -2.75 3.52
C PRO A 154 -3.38 -2.77 3.49
N LEU A 155 -4.00 -2.76 2.31
CA LEU A 155 -5.45 -2.81 2.16
C LEU A 155 -6.05 -4.12 2.73
N ASP A 156 -5.45 -5.26 2.40
CA ASP A 156 -5.86 -6.57 2.92
C ASP A 156 -5.58 -6.74 4.42
N ALA A 157 -4.54 -6.10 4.92
CA ALA A 157 -4.18 -6.12 6.34
C ALA A 157 -5.21 -5.32 7.17
N LEU A 158 -5.56 -4.12 6.71
CA LEU A 158 -6.56 -3.26 7.37
C LEU A 158 -7.96 -3.87 7.41
N ALA A 159 -8.29 -4.82 6.52
CA ALA A 159 -9.52 -5.59 6.59
C ALA A 159 -9.55 -6.64 7.72
N ARG A 160 -8.39 -6.97 8.31
CA ARG A 160 -8.22 -8.01 9.35
C ARG A 160 -7.76 -7.47 10.71
N ILE A 161 -7.28 -6.22 10.77
CA ILE A 161 -6.71 -5.62 11.99
C ILE A 161 -7.76 -4.73 12.67
N GLU A 162 -8.43 -5.27 13.68
CA GLU A 162 -9.50 -4.56 14.42
C GLU A 162 -9.02 -3.25 15.07
N TYR A 163 -7.79 -3.21 15.60
CA TYR A 163 -7.23 -2.02 16.25
C TYR A 163 -6.80 -0.90 15.28
N ARG A 164 -6.96 -1.10 13.96
CA ARG A 164 -6.70 -0.12 12.88
C ARG A 164 -7.98 0.38 12.20
N ALA A 165 -9.13 0.25 12.88
CA ALA A 165 -10.44 0.56 12.30
C ALA A 165 -10.61 2.03 11.86
N THR A 166 -9.88 2.99 12.41
CA THR A 166 -9.90 4.39 11.94
C THR A 166 -9.05 4.54 10.69
N LEU A 167 -7.83 3.98 10.68
CA LEU A 167 -6.99 3.98 9.48
C LEU A 167 -7.69 3.29 8.29
N ALA A 168 -8.33 2.13 8.53
CA ALA A 168 -9.10 1.41 7.52
C ALA A 168 -10.22 2.28 6.89
N ARG A 169 -11.00 3.01 7.70
CA ARG A 169 -12.05 3.92 7.22
C ARG A 169 -11.49 5.11 6.44
N ARG A 170 -10.29 5.60 6.80
CA ARG A 170 -9.60 6.68 6.08
C ARG A 170 -9.11 6.20 4.71
N VAL A 171 -8.48 5.02 4.64
CA VAL A 171 -8.07 4.38 3.37
C VAL A 171 -9.27 4.18 2.45
N GLN A 172 -10.37 3.62 2.95
CA GLN A 172 -11.61 3.42 2.17
C GLN A 172 -12.19 4.75 1.63
N SER A 173 -12.15 5.81 2.44
CA SER A 173 -12.66 7.13 2.03
C SER A 173 -11.78 7.79 0.99
N TYR A 174 -10.46 7.75 1.18
CA TYR A 174 -9.49 8.24 0.21
C TYR A 174 -9.59 7.50 -1.13
N ILE A 175 -9.75 6.18 -1.12
CA ILE A 175 -9.96 5.38 -2.34
C ILE A 175 -11.22 5.85 -3.07
N ARG A 176 -12.36 5.97 -2.37
CA ARG A 176 -13.63 6.47 -2.94
C ARG A 176 -13.48 7.85 -3.57
N GLU A 177 -12.75 8.77 -2.92
CA GLU A 177 -12.67 10.18 -3.32
C GLU A 177 -11.57 10.48 -4.35
N ARG A 178 -10.52 9.64 -4.45
CA ARG A 178 -9.35 9.90 -5.31
C ARG A 178 -9.16 8.89 -6.45
N TYR A 179 -9.67 7.66 -6.33
CA TYR A 179 -9.56 6.63 -7.38
C TYR A 179 -10.80 6.49 -8.27
N CYS A 180 -11.92 7.16 -7.94
CA CYS A 180 -13.17 7.08 -8.70
C CYS A 180 -13.46 8.39 -9.46
N PRO A 181 -13.00 8.54 -10.72
CA PRO A 181 -13.46 9.61 -11.60
C PRO A 181 -14.90 9.35 -12.09
N ALA A 182 -15.54 10.39 -12.65
CA ALA A 182 -16.95 10.37 -13.04
C ALA A 182 -17.33 9.25 -14.04
N ALA A 183 -18.56 8.76 -13.87
CA ALA A 183 -19.23 7.57 -14.43
C ALA A 183 -19.16 7.24 -15.94
N ASP A 184 -18.51 8.05 -16.77
CA ASP A 184 -18.83 8.13 -18.20
C ASP A 184 -17.99 7.19 -19.09
N SER A 185 -18.12 5.86 -18.89
CA SER A 185 -18.12 4.82 -19.96
C SER A 185 -17.92 3.40 -19.42
N LEU A 186 -19.03 2.69 -19.14
CA LEU A 186 -19.19 1.23 -19.25
C LEU A 186 -20.65 0.87 -18.91
N GLY A 187 -21.10 -0.32 -19.31
CA GLY A 187 -22.49 -0.76 -19.12
C GLY A 187 -22.88 -1.06 -17.67
N THR A 188 -24.16 -0.88 -17.35
CA THR A 188 -24.79 -1.35 -16.11
C THR A 188 -25.19 -2.82 -16.21
N CYS A 189 -25.12 -3.54 -15.10
CA CYS A 189 -25.63 -4.90 -14.96
C CYS A 189 -26.32 -5.04 -13.60
N ARG A 190 -27.45 -5.77 -13.57
CA ARG A 190 -28.16 -6.06 -12.33
C ARG A 190 -27.61 -7.34 -11.72
N VAL A 191 -27.27 -7.29 -10.43
CA VAL A 191 -26.93 -8.48 -9.66
C VAL A 191 -28.13 -9.43 -9.68
N GLY A 192 -27.92 -10.64 -10.20
CA GLY A 192 -28.96 -11.66 -10.32
C GLY A 192 -29.61 -11.98 -8.96
N ALA A 193 -30.87 -12.40 -8.99
CA ALA A 193 -31.53 -12.93 -7.82
C ALA A 193 -31.46 -14.45 -7.83
N ASP A 194 -30.89 -15.04 -6.78
CA ASP A 194 -31.15 -16.44 -6.50
C ASP A 194 -32.53 -16.57 -5.82
N GLY A 195 -33.20 -17.71 -5.99
CA GLY A 195 -34.55 -17.93 -5.46
C GLY A 195 -34.64 -18.02 -3.93
N GLN A 196 -33.58 -17.63 -3.22
CA GLN A 196 -33.37 -17.82 -1.78
C GLN A 196 -32.90 -16.52 -1.09
N GLY A 197 -32.54 -15.47 -1.84
CA GLY A 197 -32.17 -14.16 -1.32
C GLY A 197 -30.77 -14.09 -0.71
N ARG A 198 -29.86 -14.97 -1.11
CA ARG A 198 -28.49 -15.02 -0.58
C ARG A 198 -27.63 -13.90 -1.19
N PRO A 199 -26.69 -13.33 -0.43
CA PRO A 199 -25.76 -12.33 -0.97
C PRO A 199 -24.82 -12.94 -2.01
N VAL A 200 -24.31 -12.08 -2.90
CA VAL A 200 -23.31 -12.48 -3.90
C VAL A 200 -21.90 -12.43 -3.32
N SER A 201 -21.11 -13.45 -3.64
CA SER A 201 -19.70 -13.57 -3.24
C SER A 201 -18.74 -13.10 -4.33
N ARG A 202 -19.00 -13.47 -5.59
CA ARG A 202 -18.12 -13.23 -6.74
C ARG A 202 -18.92 -13.19 -8.04
N CYS A 203 -18.35 -12.60 -9.08
CA CYS A 203 -18.86 -12.65 -10.44
C CYS A 203 -17.80 -13.16 -11.43
N ILE A 204 -18.24 -13.62 -12.60
CA ILE A 204 -17.40 -14.16 -13.67
C ILE A 204 -17.84 -13.54 -15.01
N ARG A 205 -16.91 -13.08 -15.83
CA ARG A 205 -17.16 -12.75 -17.25
C ARG A 205 -17.14 -14.04 -18.05
N GLU A 206 -18.21 -14.37 -18.76
CA GLU A 206 -18.27 -15.48 -19.73
C GLU A 206 -18.62 -14.98 -21.14
N GLN A 207 -18.55 -15.83 -22.16
CA GLN A 207 -18.94 -15.41 -23.50
C GLN A 207 -20.46 -15.17 -23.56
N PRO A 208 -20.95 -13.98 -23.96
CA PRO A 208 -22.38 -13.73 -24.08
C PRO A 208 -23.08 -14.75 -24.98
N SER A 209 -24.19 -15.27 -24.49
CA SER A 209 -25.02 -16.27 -25.17
C SER A 209 -26.13 -15.66 -26.04
N ALA A 210 -26.47 -14.39 -25.82
CA ALA A 210 -27.50 -13.63 -26.53
C ALA A 210 -27.16 -12.12 -26.56
N ASP A 211 -27.91 -11.33 -27.34
CA ASP A 211 -27.71 -9.88 -27.49
C ASP A 211 -28.09 -9.07 -26.21
N ASP A 212 -28.96 -9.62 -25.36
CA ASP A 212 -29.36 -9.08 -24.06
C ASP A 212 -28.55 -9.66 -22.87
N ASP A 213 -27.68 -10.64 -23.15
CA ASP A 213 -26.79 -11.23 -22.16
C ASP A 213 -25.55 -10.34 -21.95
N SER A 214 -25.43 -9.76 -20.75
CA SER A 214 -24.23 -9.02 -20.36
C SER A 214 -22.97 -9.91 -20.28
N GLY A 215 -23.15 -11.23 -20.25
CA GLY A 215 -22.16 -12.28 -20.02
C GLY A 215 -21.43 -12.10 -18.70
N TRP A 216 -22.15 -11.65 -17.66
CA TRP A 216 -21.71 -11.62 -16.28
C TRP A 216 -22.54 -12.60 -15.45
N LEU A 217 -21.89 -13.66 -14.98
CA LEU A 217 -22.46 -14.64 -14.07
C LEU A 217 -22.14 -14.26 -12.63
N PHE A 218 -23.15 -14.14 -11.77
CA PHE A 218 -22.98 -13.87 -10.33
C PHE A 218 -23.16 -15.17 -9.53
N ILE A 219 -22.34 -15.36 -8.48
CA ILE A 219 -22.31 -16.58 -7.66
C ILE A 219 -22.56 -16.23 -6.20
N HIS A 220 -23.58 -16.84 -5.61
CA HIS A 220 -24.09 -16.53 -4.28
C HIS A 220 -23.34 -17.29 -3.17
N GLU A 221 -23.41 -16.79 -1.95
CA GLU A 221 -22.82 -17.46 -0.80
C GLU A 221 -23.46 -18.84 -0.57
N GLY A 222 -22.63 -19.86 -0.31
CA GLY A 222 -23.08 -21.24 -0.16
C GLY A 222 -23.42 -21.96 -1.48
N ASP A 223 -23.21 -21.34 -2.65
CA ASP A 223 -23.26 -22.09 -3.91
C ASP A 223 -22.11 -23.10 -4.00
N ASP A 224 -22.46 -24.37 -4.10
CA ASP A 224 -21.57 -25.51 -4.40
C ASP A 224 -20.92 -25.43 -5.81
N ALA A 225 -21.10 -24.30 -6.50
CA ALA A 225 -20.35 -23.90 -7.68
C ALA A 225 -18.85 -23.86 -7.33
N ARG A 226 -18.21 -25.01 -7.48
CA ARG A 226 -16.77 -25.23 -7.37
C ARG A 226 -16.07 -24.09 -8.12
N GLN A 227 -15.00 -23.53 -7.54
CA GLN A 227 -14.05 -22.73 -8.32
C GLN A 227 -13.79 -23.50 -9.63
N PRO A 228 -13.99 -22.87 -10.80
CA PRO A 228 -13.98 -23.60 -12.06
C PRO A 228 -12.63 -24.30 -12.21
N LYS A 229 -12.64 -25.63 -12.14
CA LYS A 229 -11.41 -26.42 -12.10
C LYS A 229 -10.67 -26.18 -13.40
N ASN A 230 -9.40 -25.80 -13.29
CA ASN A 230 -8.51 -25.38 -14.38
C ASN A 230 -8.78 -23.97 -14.95
N VAL A 231 -9.45 -23.07 -14.22
CA VAL A 231 -9.23 -21.63 -14.44
C VAL A 231 -8.05 -21.19 -13.59
N ALA A 232 -7.00 -20.81 -14.29
CA ALA A 232 -5.82 -20.13 -13.79
C ALA A 232 -6.14 -18.63 -13.55
N THR A 233 -6.23 -18.18 -12.29
CA THR A 233 -6.34 -16.80 -11.70
C THR A 233 -5.69 -15.54 -12.34
N GLU A 234 -5.24 -15.51 -13.59
CA GLU A 234 -4.13 -14.69 -14.16
C GLU A 234 -3.90 -13.23 -13.64
N ILE A 235 -2.63 -12.87 -13.30
CA ILE A 235 -2.17 -11.48 -13.06
C ILE A 235 -2.09 -10.84 -14.45
N VAL A 236 -3.23 -10.70 -15.09
CA VAL A 236 -3.29 -10.07 -16.41
C VAL A 236 -3.25 -8.57 -16.20
N PRO A 237 -2.31 -7.84 -16.83
CA PRO A 237 -2.42 -6.40 -16.97
C PRO A 237 -3.81 -6.05 -17.50
N LEU A 238 -4.44 -5.05 -16.89
CA LEU A 238 -5.88 -4.85 -16.98
C LEU A 238 -6.38 -4.43 -18.39
N SER A 239 -5.46 -4.02 -19.28
CA SER A 239 -5.73 -3.89 -20.73
C SER A 239 -6.12 -5.22 -21.39
N THR A 240 -5.65 -6.35 -20.88
CA THR A 240 -5.91 -7.71 -21.37
C THR A 240 -7.23 -8.27 -20.80
N ILE A 241 -7.56 -7.94 -19.55
CA ILE A 241 -8.78 -8.40 -18.84
C ILE A 241 -10.07 -8.03 -19.59
N VAL A 242 -10.15 -6.82 -20.15
CA VAL A 242 -11.37 -6.34 -20.84
C VAL A 242 -11.58 -7.01 -22.21
N ALA A 243 -10.56 -7.69 -22.74
CA ALA A 243 -10.58 -8.36 -24.05
C ALA A 243 -10.58 -9.90 -23.96
N SER A 244 -10.58 -10.48 -22.75
CA SER A 244 -10.35 -11.91 -22.53
C SER A 244 -11.49 -12.55 -21.73
N THR A 245 -11.87 -13.78 -22.07
CA THR A 245 -12.89 -14.57 -21.36
C THR A 245 -12.36 -15.94 -20.97
N PRO A 246 -12.62 -16.47 -19.75
CA PRO A 246 -13.36 -15.88 -18.65
C PRO A 246 -12.47 -15.27 -17.54
N VAL A 247 -13.01 -14.30 -16.77
CA VAL A 247 -12.31 -13.64 -15.63
C VAL A 247 -13.20 -13.61 -14.39
N VAL A 248 -12.66 -13.92 -13.21
CA VAL A 248 -13.38 -13.99 -11.92
C VAL A 248 -13.04 -12.78 -11.03
N MET A 249 -14.04 -12.17 -10.39
CA MET A 249 -13.88 -10.99 -9.52
C MET A 249 -14.70 -11.11 -8.23
N SER A 250 -14.14 -10.71 -7.08
CA SER A 250 -14.84 -10.74 -5.78
C SER A 250 -15.71 -9.51 -5.58
N VAL A 251 -16.98 -9.69 -5.22
CA VAL A 251 -17.99 -8.62 -5.06
C VAL A 251 -18.84 -8.86 -3.81
N LEU A 252 -18.16 -9.11 -2.70
CA LEU A 252 -18.69 -9.71 -1.48
C LEU A 252 -19.90 -8.95 -0.88
N ALA A 253 -20.85 -9.72 -0.35
CA ALA A 253 -22.01 -9.24 0.40
C ALA A 253 -22.99 -8.32 -0.36
N LEU A 254 -22.99 -8.31 -1.70
CA LEU A 254 -23.97 -7.56 -2.47
C LEU A 254 -25.36 -8.22 -2.44
N PRO A 255 -26.45 -7.48 -2.15
CA PRO A 255 -27.81 -7.98 -2.27
C PRO A 255 -28.19 -8.39 -3.69
N SER A 256 -29.02 -9.42 -3.79
CA SER A 256 -29.74 -9.75 -5.03
C SER A 256 -30.56 -8.54 -5.51
N GLY A 257 -30.44 -8.20 -6.79
CA GLY A 257 -31.15 -7.06 -7.40
C GLY A 257 -30.45 -5.70 -7.31
N THR A 258 -29.27 -5.60 -6.68
CA THR A 258 -28.45 -4.37 -6.73
C THR A 258 -28.02 -4.08 -8.17
N ASP A 259 -28.22 -2.85 -8.64
CA ASP A 259 -27.70 -2.40 -9.94
C ASP A 259 -26.24 -1.96 -9.78
N VAL A 260 -25.31 -2.64 -10.44
CA VAL A 260 -23.89 -2.27 -10.48
C VAL A 260 -23.50 -1.75 -11.85
N ARG A 261 -22.58 -0.78 -11.90
CA ARG A 261 -21.88 -0.44 -13.13
C ARG A 261 -20.42 -0.77 -12.98
N ILE A 262 -19.83 -1.19 -14.08
CA ILE A 262 -18.39 -1.28 -14.19
C ILE A 262 -17.89 0.11 -14.60
N VAL A 263 -16.78 0.59 -14.07
CA VAL A 263 -16.17 1.88 -14.43
C VAL A 263 -14.74 1.63 -14.89
N LYS A 264 -14.40 2.13 -16.07
CA LYS A 264 -13.03 2.05 -16.62
C LYS A 264 -12.26 3.31 -16.25
N GLY A 265 -11.52 3.25 -15.15
CA GLY A 265 -10.61 4.31 -14.72
C GLY A 265 -9.24 4.21 -15.39
N SER A 266 -8.40 5.23 -15.18
CA SER A 266 -7.00 5.26 -15.62
C SER A 266 -6.09 4.25 -14.91
N VAL A 267 -6.52 3.74 -13.75
CA VAL A 267 -5.75 2.81 -12.90
C VAL A 267 -6.34 1.39 -12.88
N GLY A 268 -7.57 1.21 -13.37
CA GLY A 268 -8.26 -0.06 -13.23
C GLY A 268 -9.70 -0.08 -13.75
N THR A 269 -10.25 -1.29 -13.85
CA THR A 269 -11.67 -1.55 -14.02
C THR A 269 -12.24 -1.86 -12.63
N THR A 270 -13.19 -1.05 -12.19
CA THR A 270 -13.77 -1.09 -10.83
C THR A 270 -15.26 -1.39 -10.93
N ILE A 271 -15.83 -2.12 -9.96
CA ILE A 271 -17.29 -2.20 -9.81
C ILE A 271 -17.74 -1.16 -8.80
N VAL A 272 -18.77 -0.39 -9.17
CA VAL A 272 -19.45 0.54 -8.26
C VAL A 272 -20.95 0.27 -8.26
N GLU A 273 -21.60 0.45 -7.12
CA GLU A 273 -23.05 0.41 -6.99
C GLU A 273 -23.66 1.65 -7.69
N THR A 274 -24.60 1.44 -8.61
CA THR A 274 -25.11 2.48 -9.51
C THR A 274 -25.96 3.53 -8.78
N THR A 275 -26.65 3.13 -7.71
CA THR A 275 -27.55 4.00 -6.93
C THR A 275 -26.80 4.93 -5.98
N THR A 276 -25.59 4.56 -5.56
CA THR A 276 -24.84 5.24 -4.48
C THR A 276 -23.46 5.75 -4.92
N ASP A 277 -23.03 5.43 -6.15
CA ASP A 277 -21.67 5.62 -6.68
C ASP A 277 -20.56 4.97 -5.81
N ARG A 278 -20.93 4.06 -4.89
CA ARG A 278 -20.01 3.45 -3.94
C ARG A 278 -19.19 2.35 -4.60
N LEU A 279 -17.86 2.41 -4.42
CA LEU A 279 -16.94 1.32 -4.79
C LEU A 279 -17.23 0.03 -4.00
N VAL A 280 -17.33 -1.10 -4.72
CA VAL A 280 -17.61 -2.41 -4.14
C VAL A 280 -16.34 -2.98 -3.48
N PRO A 281 -16.36 -3.29 -2.16
CA PRO A 281 -15.21 -3.89 -1.49
C PRO A 281 -14.86 -5.25 -2.12
N GLY A 282 -13.58 -5.43 -2.48
CA GLY A 282 -13.09 -6.64 -3.14
C GLY A 282 -12.73 -6.49 -4.63
N THR A 283 -13.12 -5.39 -5.29
CA THR A 283 -12.70 -5.10 -6.67
C THR A 283 -11.51 -4.15 -6.74
N TRP A 284 -10.33 -4.62 -6.31
CA TRP A 284 -9.05 -4.01 -6.68
C TRP A 284 -8.49 -4.72 -7.94
N PRO A 285 -7.70 -4.07 -8.82
CA PRO A 285 -7.03 -4.71 -9.96
C PRO A 285 -6.43 -6.11 -9.67
N PHE A 286 -6.73 -7.09 -10.52
CA PHE A 286 -6.63 -8.54 -10.27
C PHE A 286 -5.24 -9.19 -10.48
N VAL A 287 -4.96 -10.27 -9.74
CA VAL A 287 -3.60 -10.87 -9.54
C VAL A 287 -3.67 -12.41 -9.25
N HIS A 288 -2.97 -13.26 -10.03
CA HIS A 288 -2.68 -14.73 -9.89
C HIS A 288 -1.48 -15.08 -8.99
N GLU A 289 -1.26 -16.35 -8.62
CA GLU A 289 -0.46 -17.29 -9.47
C GLU A 289 -0.98 -18.76 -9.51
N THR A 290 -0.49 -19.53 -10.50
CA THR A 290 -0.88 -20.91 -10.83
C THR A 290 -0.40 -21.93 -9.81
N SER A 291 -1.18 -22.99 -9.55
CA SER A 291 -0.75 -24.14 -8.73
C SER A 291 -0.65 -25.44 -9.51
N GLU A 292 0.59 -25.89 -9.76
CA GLU A 292 0.89 -27.33 -9.84
C GLU A 292 0.98 -27.94 -8.42
N GLY A 293 1.03 -29.28 -8.35
CA GLY A 293 0.88 -30.09 -7.14
C GLY A 293 1.72 -29.67 -5.92
N ALA A 294 1.24 -29.82 -4.68
CA ALA A 294 0.64 -31.02 -4.05
C ALA A 294 1.64 -32.18 -3.87
N SER A 295 1.56 -32.84 -2.70
CA SER A 295 2.37 -33.98 -2.21
C SER A 295 3.73 -33.56 -1.62
N SER A 296 4.15 -34.00 -0.42
CA SER A 296 3.54 -34.92 0.57
C SER A 296 3.90 -34.51 1.99
#